data_AF-A0A1G1LK94-F1
#
_entry.id   AF-A0A1G1LK94-F1
#
_cell.length_a   1.000
_cell.length_b   1.000
_cell.length_c   1.000
_cell.angle_alpha   90.00
_cell.angle_beta   90.00
_cell.angle_gamma   90.00
#
_symmetry.space_group_name_H-M   'P 1'
#
loop_
_entity.id
_entity.type
_entity.pdbx_description
1 polymer ?
#
loop_
_entity_poly.entity_id
_entity_poly.type
_entity_poly.pdbx_seq_one_letter_code
_entity_poly.pdbx_strand_id
1 'polypeptide(L)'
;MTHDISDGRINPFKHKYLRCFLLGFLLKRGFKEIQDWVVGRGMKRNRSFLFLFLVGFIFVFGQMSYTAFFGEVKTGLQNVASDQYGYSFYVPPDYTPDRGWPLVVVLHDEGDLGEEYIQGWLGAAKERGFLIFCPNYPVPRDFPYDSEAWLLKHKRTFQSQYHIDPNRILVTGSGFGGHYALYLGLRYPEEFAAVASVGNAMSGRFQRLFAFSFAKVNRLPVLILKGSEDNADDSEKATAELKTMRSRGYVVETVEAKTREELSVANASPHIFEWFEQVSLERESGARSRSWSPRQKFFEWADNLLRNR
;
A
#
# COMPACT_ATOMS: atom_id res chain seq x y z
N MET A 1 -7.53 -37.50 43.71
CA MET A 1 -7.96 -36.28 44.45
C MET A 1 -7.12 -35.15 43.89
N THR A 2 -7.60 -34.17 43.15
CA THR A 2 -8.94 -33.58 42.99
C THR A 2 -9.04 -32.94 41.60
N HIS A 3 -10.27 -32.90 41.07
CA HIS A 3 -10.74 -32.16 39.90
C HIS A 3 -10.67 -30.63 40.10
N ASP A 4 -10.49 -29.86 39.02
CA ASP A 4 -11.47 -28.91 38.38
C ASP A 4 -10.74 -28.02 37.36
N ILE A 5 -11.10 -27.91 36.07
CA ILE A 5 -12.28 -27.42 35.31
C ILE A 5 -11.98 -26.07 34.61
N SER A 6 -12.16 -26.12 33.28
CA SER A 6 -12.47 -25.07 32.29
C SER A 6 -11.61 -23.81 32.13
N ASP A 7 -11.04 -23.65 30.92
CA ASP A 7 -11.31 -22.45 30.13
C ASP A 7 -11.50 -22.86 28.66
N GLY A 8 -12.77 -23.03 28.27
CA GLY A 8 -13.20 -23.31 26.91
C GLY A 8 -13.18 -22.04 26.08
N ARG A 9 -11.99 -21.64 25.59
CA ARG A 9 -11.90 -20.57 24.59
C ARG A 9 -12.30 -21.11 23.22
N ILE A 10 -13.54 -20.82 22.85
CA ILE A 10 -14.09 -21.01 21.51
C ILE A 10 -13.24 -20.18 20.53
N ASN A 11 -12.58 -20.86 19.60
CA ASN A 11 -11.78 -20.23 18.55
C ASN A 11 -12.72 -19.47 17.56
N PRO A 12 -12.69 -18.13 17.49
CA PRO A 12 -13.61 -17.34 16.67
C PRO A 12 -13.41 -17.53 15.15
N PHE A 13 -12.28 -18.11 14.72
CA PHE A 13 -12.02 -18.41 13.31
C PHE A 13 -12.80 -19.64 12.81
N LYS A 14 -13.03 -20.66 13.64
CA LYS A 14 -13.80 -21.86 13.22
C LYS A 14 -15.27 -21.55 12.94
N HIS A 15 -15.86 -20.57 13.62
CA HIS A 15 -17.25 -20.18 13.39
C HIS A 15 -17.47 -19.38 12.09
N LYS A 16 -16.45 -18.68 11.58
CA LYS A 16 -16.57 -17.90 10.34
C LYS A 16 -16.68 -18.81 9.10
N TYR A 17 -15.88 -19.88 9.05
CA TYR A 17 -15.96 -20.89 7.98
C TYR A 17 -17.24 -21.73 8.07
N LEU A 18 -17.69 -22.08 9.28
CA LEU A 18 -18.94 -22.81 9.48
C LEU A 18 -20.15 -21.99 9.03
N ARG A 19 -20.14 -20.67 9.27
CA ARG A 19 -21.16 -19.72 8.76
C ARG A 19 -21.14 -19.63 7.24
N CYS A 20 -19.97 -19.59 6.58
CA CYS A 20 -19.89 -19.62 5.12
C CYS A 20 -20.41 -20.92 4.51
N PHE A 21 -20.16 -22.07 5.15
CA PHE A 21 -20.62 -23.37 4.67
C PHE A 21 -22.13 -23.55 4.87
N LEU A 22 -22.66 -23.15 6.03
CA LEU A 22 -24.11 -23.13 6.30
C LEU A 22 -24.84 -22.14 5.39
N LEU A 23 -24.29 -20.96 5.12
CA LEU A 23 -24.89 -19.99 4.22
C LEU A 23 -24.85 -20.45 2.76
N GLY A 24 -23.75 -21.07 2.31
CA GLY A 24 -23.66 -21.68 0.99
C GLY A 24 -24.62 -22.87 0.81
N PHE A 25 -24.83 -23.66 1.87
CA PHE A 25 -25.82 -24.75 1.88
C PHE A 25 -27.26 -24.21 1.88
N LEU A 26 -27.56 -23.18 2.68
CA LEU A 26 -28.87 -22.52 2.72
C LEU A 26 -29.18 -21.80 1.41
N LEU A 27 -28.19 -21.15 0.78
CA LEU A 27 -28.33 -20.54 -0.54
C LEU A 27 -28.57 -21.58 -1.62
N LYS A 28 -27.83 -22.71 -1.64
CA LYS A 28 -28.06 -23.80 -2.59
C LYS A 28 -29.43 -24.46 -2.41
N ARG A 29 -29.86 -24.66 -1.16
CA ARG A 29 -31.16 -25.24 -0.84
C ARG A 29 -32.30 -24.28 -1.20
N GLY A 30 -32.15 -23.00 -0.88
CA GLY A 30 -33.09 -21.94 -1.30
C GLY A 30 -33.18 -21.81 -2.81
N PHE A 31 -32.06 -21.89 -3.53
CA PHE A 31 -32.04 -21.85 -5.00
C PHE A 31 -32.75 -23.05 -5.62
N LYS A 32 -32.58 -24.24 -5.04
CA LYS A 32 -33.25 -25.46 -5.47
C LYS A 32 -34.75 -25.42 -5.18
N GLU A 33 -35.16 -24.96 -3.99
CA GLU A 33 -36.57 -24.77 -3.64
C GLU A 33 -37.24 -23.70 -4.53
N ILE A 34 -36.51 -22.64 -4.91
CA ILE A 34 -36.98 -21.64 -5.88
C ILE A 34 -37.10 -22.23 -7.28
N GLN A 35 -36.12 -23.03 -7.74
CA GLN A 35 -36.22 -23.74 -9.03
C GLN A 35 -37.41 -24.70 -9.05
N ASP A 36 -37.59 -25.50 -8.00
CA ASP A 36 -38.69 -26.46 -7.88
C ASP A 36 -40.06 -25.73 -7.80
N TRP A 37 -40.11 -24.55 -7.16
CA TRP A 37 -41.30 -23.69 -7.13
C TRP A 37 -41.62 -23.02 -8.47
N VAL A 38 -40.59 -22.58 -9.21
CA VAL A 38 -40.72 -21.96 -10.54
C VAL A 38 -41.10 -22.99 -11.61
N VAL A 39 -40.62 -24.23 -11.49
CA VAL A 39 -40.86 -25.30 -12.47
C VAL A 39 -42.13 -26.10 -12.15
N GLY A 40 -42.49 -26.25 -10.86
CA GLY A 40 -43.56 -27.16 -10.42
C GLY A 40 -44.99 -26.61 -10.45
N ARG A 41 -45.20 -25.30 -10.61
CA ARG A 41 -46.55 -24.72 -10.76
C ARG A 41 -46.62 -23.82 -11.97
N GLY A 42 -47.53 -24.15 -12.90
CA GLY A 42 -47.85 -23.35 -14.07
C GLY A 42 -48.35 -21.96 -13.68
N MET A 43 -47.41 -21.02 -13.48
CA MET A 43 -47.73 -19.65 -13.14
C MET A 43 -48.02 -18.88 -14.42
N LYS A 44 -49.27 -18.94 -14.89
CA LYS A 44 -49.78 -17.97 -15.85
C LYS A 44 -49.72 -16.59 -15.21
N ARG A 45 -48.72 -15.82 -15.66
CA ARG A 45 -48.77 -14.37 -15.88
C ARG A 45 -48.91 -13.49 -14.62
N ASN A 46 -47.78 -13.21 -13.98
CA ASN A 46 -47.55 -11.87 -13.42
C ASN A 46 -46.05 -11.52 -13.40
N ARG A 47 -45.52 -11.25 -14.60
CA ARG A 47 -44.11 -10.82 -14.80
C ARG A 47 -43.76 -9.59 -13.97
N SER A 48 -44.72 -8.70 -13.70
CA SER A 48 -44.55 -7.53 -12.85
C SER A 48 -44.27 -7.88 -11.38
N PHE A 49 -44.87 -8.97 -10.86
CA PHE A 49 -44.65 -9.40 -9.48
C PHE A 49 -43.26 -10.03 -9.31
N LEU A 50 -42.83 -10.84 -10.28
CA LEU A 50 -41.48 -11.43 -10.28
C LEU A 50 -40.40 -10.33 -10.43
N PHE A 51 -40.65 -9.31 -11.26
CA PHE A 51 -39.76 -8.16 -11.44
C PHE A 51 -39.67 -7.31 -10.15
N LEU A 52 -40.81 -6.97 -9.54
CA LEU A 52 -40.83 -6.24 -8.26
C LEU A 52 -40.18 -7.03 -7.12
N PHE A 53 -40.37 -8.35 -7.10
CA PHE A 53 -39.70 -9.23 -6.15
C PHE A 53 -38.18 -9.25 -6.37
N LEU A 54 -37.71 -9.37 -7.62
CA LEU A 54 -36.28 -9.30 -7.96
C LEU A 54 -35.65 -7.95 -7.61
N VAL A 55 -36.33 -6.84 -7.94
CA VAL A 55 -35.85 -5.48 -7.61
C VAL A 55 -35.82 -5.29 -6.09
N GLY A 56 -36.88 -5.69 -5.38
CA GLY A 56 -36.93 -5.65 -3.92
C GLY A 56 -35.86 -6.54 -3.27
N PHE A 57 -35.61 -7.73 -3.84
CA PHE A 57 -34.57 -8.64 -3.40
C PHE A 57 -33.17 -8.03 -3.60
N ILE A 58 -32.90 -7.43 -4.77
CA ILE A 58 -31.63 -6.73 -5.04
C ILE A 58 -31.46 -5.52 -4.12
N PHE A 59 -32.53 -4.79 -3.82
CA PHE A 59 -32.47 -3.61 -2.94
C PHE A 59 -32.19 -4.02 -1.48
N VAL A 60 -32.89 -5.05 -0.98
CA VAL A 60 -32.73 -5.55 0.39
C VAL A 60 -31.40 -6.28 0.57
N PHE A 61 -31.01 -7.16 -0.36
CA PHE A 61 -29.72 -7.87 -0.28
C PHE A 61 -28.53 -7.00 -0.66
N GLY A 62 -28.70 -6.01 -1.54
CA GLY A 62 -27.64 -5.05 -1.88
C GLY A 62 -27.21 -4.23 -0.66
N GLN A 63 -28.16 -3.77 0.16
CA GLN A 63 -27.88 -3.06 1.41
C GLN A 63 -27.29 -3.99 2.49
N MET A 64 -27.76 -5.24 2.58
CA MET A 64 -27.26 -6.22 3.55
C MET A 64 -25.85 -6.75 3.21
N SER A 65 -25.43 -6.64 1.95
CA SER A 65 -24.12 -7.14 1.48
C SER A 65 -22.96 -6.27 1.94
N TYR A 66 -23.11 -4.94 2.02
CA TYR A 66 -22.00 -4.05 2.37
C TYR A 66 -21.59 -4.17 3.83
N THR A 67 -22.54 -4.04 4.75
CA THR A 67 -22.28 -4.06 6.20
C THR A 67 -21.89 -5.46 6.71
N ALA A 68 -22.44 -6.52 6.10
CA ALA A 68 -22.15 -7.89 6.49
C ALA A 68 -20.81 -8.43 5.96
N PHE A 69 -20.28 -7.91 4.83
CA PHE A 69 -18.99 -8.36 4.27
C PHE A 69 -17.78 -7.54 4.70
N PHE A 70 -17.90 -6.21 4.81
CA PHE A 70 -16.74 -5.33 5.00
C PHE A 70 -16.55 -4.84 6.45
N GLY A 71 -17.51 -5.12 7.34
CA GLY A 71 -17.52 -4.51 8.67
C GLY A 71 -17.66 -2.99 8.58
N GLU A 72 -17.55 -2.31 9.71
CA GLU A 72 -17.46 -0.85 9.73
C GLU A 72 -16.11 -0.43 9.11
N VAL A 73 -16.15 0.31 8.01
CA VAL A 73 -14.95 0.85 7.35
C VAL A 73 -14.28 1.82 8.33
N LYS A 74 -13.07 1.48 8.79
CA LYS A 74 -12.34 2.31 9.74
C LYS A 74 -11.60 3.41 9.00
N THR A 75 -11.99 4.65 9.22
CA THR A 75 -11.25 5.83 8.76
C THR A 75 -10.39 6.42 9.88
N GLY A 76 -9.54 7.38 9.54
CA GLY A 76 -8.59 8.00 10.45
C GLY A 76 -7.33 7.15 10.68
N LEU A 77 -6.53 7.57 11.66
CA LEU A 77 -5.33 6.86 12.09
C LEU A 77 -5.73 5.70 13.00
N GLN A 78 -5.17 4.52 12.75
CA GLN A 78 -5.43 3.30 13.50
C GLN A 78 -4.11 2.58 13.79
N ASN A 79 -4.01 1.98 14.98
CA ASN A 79 -2.89 1.13 15.39
C ASN A 79 -3.39 -0.29 15.61
N VAL A 80 -2.73 -1.26 14.99
CA VAL A 80 -3.09 -2.68 15.06
C VAL A 80 -1.93 -3.44 15.69
N ALA A 81 -2.16 -3.89 16.93
CA ALA A 81 -1.24 -4.80 17.61
C ALA A 81 -1.29 -6.20 16.98
N SER A 82 -0.15 -6.88 16.97
CA SER A 82 -0.01 -8.27 16.51
C SER A 82 1.09 -8.96 17.31
N ASP A 83 0.96 -10.27 17.50
CA ASP A 83 1.94 -11.09 18.23
C ASP A 83 3.29 -11.21 17.49
N GLN A 84 3.31 -10.92 16.19
CA GLN A 84 4.53 -10.94 15.38
C GLN A 84 5.04 -9.52 15.10
N TYR A 85 4.38 -8.78 14.22
CA TYR A 85 4.71 -7.40 13.89
C TYR A 85 3.43 -6.55 13.90
N GLY A 86 3.37 -5.48 14.69
CA GLY A 86 2.25 -4.53 14.64
C GLY A 86 2.25 -3.71 13.35
N TYR A 87 1.19 -2.95 13.09
CA TYR A 87 1.20 -1.93 12.03
C TYR A 87 0.24 -0.79 12.36
N SER A 88 0.53 0.38 11.80
CA SER A 88 -0.34 1.54 11.82
C SER A 88 -0.85 1.82 10.42
N PHE A 89 -2.05 2.39 10.30
CA PHE A 89 -2.56 2.82 9.00
C PHE A 89 -3.38 4.09 9.13
N TYR A 90 -3.47 4.82 8.03
CA TYR A 90 -4.33 5.99 7.90
C TYR A 90 -5.24 5.83 6.69
N VAL A 91 -6.52 6.12 6.89
CA VAL A 91 -7.52 6.17 5.82
C VAL A 91 -8.22 7.53 5.88
N PRO A 92 -8.30 8.28 4.77
CA PRO A 92 -8.97 9.57 4.73
C PRO A 92 -10.42 9.51 5.24
N PRO A 93 -10.92 10.51 6.01
CA PRO A 93 -12.29 10.54 6.51
C PRO A 93 -13.35 10.53 5.40
N ASP A 94 -13.03 11.06 4.23
CA ASP A 94 -13.85 11.07 3.01
C ASP A 94 -13.69 9.79 2.17
N TYR A 95 -13.10 8.73 2.74
CA TYR A 95 -12.96 7.46 2.05
C TYR A 95 -14.30 6.88 1.58
N THR A 96 -14.36 6.56 0.29
CA THR A 96 -15.49 5.89 -0.36
C THR A 96 -15.00 4.71 -1.20
N PRO A 97 -15.72 3.57 -1.21
CA PRO A 97 -15.29 2.37 -1.93
C PRO A 97 -15.59 2.42 -3.45
N ASP A 98 -16.14 3.50 -3.98
CA ASP A 98 -16.53 3.67 -5.39
C ASP A 98 -15.36 4.07 -6.32
N ARG A 99 -14.21 4.46 -5.75
CA ARG A 99 -12.99 4.77 -6.49
C ARG A 99 -11.78 4.00 -5.97
N GLY A 100 -10.81 3.76 -6.84
CA GLY A 100 -9.50 3.23 -6.45
C GLY A 100 -8.65 4.32 -5.80
N TRP A 101 -8.30 4.13 -4.53
CA TRP A 101 -7.47 5.08 -3.79
C TRP A 101 -5.98 4.77 -3.93
N PRO A 102 -5.10 5.80 -3.91
CA PRO A 102 -3.68 5.56 -3.84
C PRO A 102 -3.25 5.14 -2.44
N LEU A 103 -2.25 4.26 -2.37
CA LEU A 103 -1.65 3.76 -1.12
C LEU A 103 -0.18 4.11 -1.06
N VAL A 104 0.27 4.61 0.09
CA VAL A 104 1.69 4.73 0.43
C VAL A 104 2.04 3.74 1.54
N VAL A 105 2.93 2.81 1.24
CA VAL A 105 3.57 1.94 2.24
C VAL A 105 4.79 2.66 2.78
N VAL A 106 4.75 3.08 4.04
CA VAL A 106 5.83 3.86 4.67
C VAL A 106 6.62 2.97 5.63
N LEU A 107 7.94 2.98 5.48
CA LEU A 107 8.88 2.13 6.19
C LEU A 107 9.72 3.00 7.11
N HIS A 108 9.70 2.70 8.41
CA HIS A 108 10.37 3.45 9.46
C HIS A 108 11.89 3.21 9.52
N ASP A 109 12.64 4.13 10.12
CA ASP A 109 14.08 3.98 10.29
C ASP A 109 14.42 3.00 11.43
N GLU A 110 15.70 2.66 11.58
CA GLU A 110 16.21 1.86 12.70
C GLU A 110 15.95 2.56 14.04
N GLY A 111 15.25 1.87 14.94
CA GLY A 111 14.90 2.38 16.28
C GLY A 111 13.49 2.96 16.38
N ASP A 112 12.85 3.28 15.25
CA ASP A 112 11.47 3.78 15.22
C ASP A 112 10.43 2.67 15.28
N LEU A 113 9.19 3.06 15.57
CA LEU A 113 7.99 2.24 15.42
C LEU A 113 6.99 2.93 14.49
N GLY A 114 6.20 2.14 13.78
CA GLY A 114 5.22 2.63 12.81
C GLY A 114 4.18 3.58 13.41
N GLU A 115 3.82 3.42 14.68
CA GLU A 115 2.86 4.30 15.38
C GLU A 115 3.35 5.75 15.52
N GLU A 116 4.65 5.93 15.73
CA GLU A 116 5.28 7.26 15.82
C GLU A 116 5.69 7.75 14.43
N TYR A 117 6.27 6.87 13.61
CA TYR A 117 6.79 7.21 12.30
C TYR A 117 5.71 7.67 11.32
N ILE A 118 4.49 7.09 11.38
CA ILE A 118 3.38 7.49 10.51
C ILE A 118 3.00 8.97 10.64
N GLN A 119 3.26 9.60 11.79
CA GLN A 119 2.89 10.99 12.06
C GLN A 119 3.48 11.97 11.04
N GLY A 120 4.74 11.75 10.62
CA GLY A 120 5.43 12.60 9.64
C GLY A 120 4.83 12.57 8.23
N TRP A 121 3.93 11.62 7.96
CA TRP A 121 3.29 11.43 6.65
C TRP A 121 1.82 11.90 6.64
N LEU A 122 1.19 12.05 7.81
CA LEU A 122 -0.24 12.35 7.92
C LEU A 122 -0.64 13.68 7.30
N GLY A 123 0.21 14.71 7.38
CA GLY A 123 -0.06 16.04 6.82
C GLY A 123 -0.31 15.96 5.31
N ALA A 124 0.68 15.46 4.57
CA ALA A 124 0.59 15.28 3.12
C ALA A 124 -0.53 14.31 2.72
N ALA A 125 -0.73 13.22 3.46
CA ALA A 125 -1.77 12.25 3.14
C ALA A 125 -3.19 12.78 3.33
N LYS A 126 -3.43 13.59 4.36
CA LYS A 126 -4.70 14.30 4.58
C LYS A 126 -4.98 15.30 3.46
N GLU A 127 -3.97 16.08 3.09
CA GLU A 127 -4.10 17.13 2.08
C GLU A 127 -4.40 16.55 0.68
N ARG A 128 -3.76 15.43 0.34
CA ARG A 128 -3.79 14.86 -1.03
C ARG A 128 -4.70 13.63 -1.18
N GLY A 129 -5.29 13.12 -0.11
CA GLY A 129 -6.23 12.00 -0.16
C GLY A 129 -5.56 10.64 -0.41
N PHE A 130 -4.55 10.31 0.39
CA PHE A 130 -3.83 9.03 0.33
C PHE A 130 -4.11 8.14 1.53
N LEU A 131 -4.17 6.84 1.30
CA LEU A 131 -4.07 5.85 2.38
C LEU A 131 -2.60 5.64 2.73
N ILE A 132 -2.31 5.41 4.00
CA ILE A 132 -0.99 5.01 4.47
C ILE A 132 -1.07 3.65 5.14
N PHE A 133 -0.12 2.78 4.85
CA PHE A 133 0.15 1.54 5.59
C PHE A 133 1.59 1.58 6.13
N CYS A 134 1.75 1.52 7.44
CA CYS A 134 3.02 1.64 8.14
C CYS A 134 3.28 0.40 9.01
N PRO A 135 3.92 -0.64 8.46
CA PRO A 135 4.23 -1.87 9.21
C PRO A 135 5.37 -1.63 10.20
N ASN A 136 5.32 -2.31 11.35
CA ASN A 136 6.50 -2.52 12.17
C ASN A 136 7.30 -3.67 11.58
N TYR A 137 8.62 -3.62 11.73
CA TYR A 137 9.51 -4.74 11.44
C TYR A 137 10.80 -4.60 12.25
N PRO A 138 11.44 -5.72 12.59
CA PRO A 138 12.78 -5.68 13.15
C PRO A 138 13.73 -5.25 12.05
N VAL A 139 14.78 -4.52 12.41
CA VAL A 139 15.93 -4.37 11.52
C VAL A 139 16.63 -5.73 11.45
N PRO A 140 16.57 -6.44 10.31
CA PRO A 140 17.10 -7.78 10.23
C PRO A 140 18.63 -7.75 10.34
N ARG A 141 19.18 -8.72 11.08
CA ARG A 141 20.63 -8.96 11.13
C ARG A 141 21.11 -9.77 9.94
N ASP A 142 20.36 -10.81 9.60
CA ASP A 142 20.81 -11.79 8.60
C ASP A 142 19.94 -11.78 7.34
N PHE A 143 18.61 -11.96 7.43
CA PHE A 143 17.75 -11.98 6.24
C PHE A 143 16.29 -11.55 6.52
N PRO A 144 15.64 -10.81 5.59
CA PRO A 144 14.31 -10.21 5.76
C PRO A 144 13.08 -11.07 5.37
N TYR A 145 13.21 -12.35 4.99
CA TYR A 145 12.09 -13.08 4.36
C TYR A 145 10.80 -13.15 5.19
N ASP A 146 10.90 -13.33 6.52
CA ASP A 146 9.71 -13.44 7.36
C ASP A 146 8.98 -12.10 7.52
N SER A 147 9.73 -10.99 7.65
CA SER A 147 9.15 -9.65 7.73
C SER A 147 8.59 -9.19 6.38
N GLU A 148 9.22 -9.54 5.26
CA GLU A 148 8.68 -9.29 3.91
C GLU A 148 7.36 -10.04 3.67
N ALA A 149 7.35 -11.36 3.92
CA ALA A 149 6.18 -12.18 3.68
C ALA A 149 5.01 -11.73 4.57
N TRP A 150 5.31 -11.36 5.81
CA TRP A 150 4.34 -10.78 6.72
C TRP A 150 3.82 -9.42 6.21
N LEU A 151 4.71 -8.51 5.82
CA LEU A 151 4.37 -7.17 5.33
C LEU A 151 3.49 -7.26 4.08
N LEU A 152 3.90 -8.03 3.06
CA LEU A 152 3.17 -8.18 1.82
C LEU A 152 1.79 -8.83 2.06
N LYS A 153 1.71 -9.81 2.96
CA LYS A 153 0.43 -10.42 3.36
C LYS A 153 -0.51 -9.41 4.01
N HIS A 154 0.00 -8.57 4.92
CA HIS A 154 -0.84 -7.59 5.63
C HIS A 154 -1.20 -6.41 4.73
N LYS A 155 -0.31 -5.97 3.83
CA LYS A 155 -0.64 -5.03 2.75
C LYS A 155 -1.78 -5.57 1.89
N ARG A 156 -1.71 -6.82 1.42
CA ARG A 156 -2.79 -7.45 0.62
C ARG A 156 -4.09 -7.59 1.42
N THR A 157 -4.00 -7.87 2.71
CA THR A 157 -5.18 -7.88 3.60
C THR A 157 -5.80 -6.49 3.69
N PHE A 158 -4.99 -5.45 3.83
CA PHE A 158 -5.43 -4.06 3.81
C PHE A 158 -6.09 -3.69 2.47
N GLN A 159 -5.52 -4.11 1.34
CA GLN A 159 -6.11 -3.97 0.00
C GLN A 159 -7.42 -4.74 -0.20
N SER A 160 -7.68 -5.79 0.60
CA SER A 160 -8.98 -6.48 0.58
C SER A 160 -10.07 -5.76 1.39
N GLN A 161 -9.66 -4.86 2.29
CA GLN A 161 -10.55 -4.06 3.15
C GLN A 161 -10.86 -2.68 2.56
N TYR A 162 -9.91 -2.12 1.80
CA TYR A 162 -10.03 -0.81 1.16
C TYR A 162 -9.81 -0.91 -0.35
N HIS A 163 -10.61 -0.19 -1.13
CA HIS A 163 -10.52 -0.14 -2.58
C HIS A 163 -9.29 0.70 -2.98
N ILE A 164 -8.17 0.01 -3.12
CA ILE A 164 -6.88 0.59 -3.51
C ILE A 164 -6.63 0.31 -4.98
N ASP A 165 -6.22 1.32 -5.73
CA ASP A 165 -5.78 1.13 -7.12
C ASP A 165 -4.41 0.42 -7.14
N PRO A 166 -4.31 -0.80 -7.71
CA PRO A 166 -3.06 -1.55 -7.77
C PRO A 166 -1.96 -0.83 -8.58
N ASN A 167 -2.31 0.13 -9.44
CA ASN A 167 -1.35 0.95 -10.18
C ASN A 167 -0.91 2.20 -9.44
N ARG A 168 -1.41 2.44 -8.22
CA ARG A 168 -1.10 3.62 -7.39
C ARG A 168 -0.66 3.21 -5.98
N ILE A 169 0.28 2.28 -5.91
CA ILE A 169 0.93 1.85 -4.67
C ILE A 169 2.39 2.29 -4.64
N LEU A 170 2.74 3.22 -3.75
CA LEU A 170 4.11 3.64 -3.50
C LEU A 170 4.68 2.87 -2.30
N VAL A 171 5.95 2.50 -2.35
CA VAL A 171 6.72 2.13 -1.14
C VAL A 171 7.83 3.15 -0.90
N THR A 172 7.96 3.61 0.34
CA THR A 172 8.91 4.65 0.72
C THR A 172 9.35 4.53 2.18
N GLY A 173 10.39 5.26 2.56
CA GLY A 173 10.90 5.33 3.93
C GLY A 173 12.13 6.23 4.04
N SER A 174 12.63 6.41 5.26
CA SER A 174 13.88 7.12 5.56
C SER A 174 14.93 6.19 6.17
N GLY A 175 16.20 6.53 5.97
CA GLY A 175 17.34 5.77 6.51
C GLY A 175 17.27 4.29 6.12
N PHE A 176 17.23 3.39 7.10
CA PHE A 176 17.04 1.96 6.88
C PHE A 176 15.73 1.65 6.15
N GLY A 177 14.62 2.32 6.51
CA GLY A 177 13.33 2.17 5.84
C GLY A 177 13.37 2.59 4.37
N GLY A 178 14.17 3.61 4.04
CA GLY A 178 14.41 4.05 2.67
C GLY A 178 15.20 3.04 1.85
N HIS A 179 16.23 2.44 2.45
CA HIS A 179 17.00 1.35 1.83
C HIS A 179 16.13 0.10 1.63
N TYR A 180 15.31 -0.23 2.63
CA TYR A 180 14.39 -1.36 2.58
C TYR A 180 13.27 -1.17 1.55
N ALA A 181 12.76 0.05 1.38
CA ALA A 181 11.79 0.39 0.34
C ALA A 181 12.34 0.12 -1.06
N LEU A 182 13.58 0.53 -1.31
CA LEU A 182 14.26 0.27 -2.58
C LEU A 182 14.44 -1.23 -2.83
N TYR A 183 14.91 -1.96 -1.82
CA TYR A 183 15.00 -3.42 -1.89
C TYR A 183 13.65 -4.07 -2.23
N LEU A 184 12.58 -3.73 -1.51
CA LEU A 184 11.24 -4.30 -1.73
C LEU A 184 10.72 -3.99 -3.14
N GLY A 185 10.88 -2.76 -3.61
CA GLY A 185 10.46 -2.38 -4.96
C GLY A 185 11.21 -3.14 -6.04
N LEU A 186 12.53 -3.30 -5.91
CA LEU A 186 13.34 -4.08 -6.86
C LEU A 186 13.00 -5.56 -6.83
N ARG A 187 12.72 -6.12 -5.64
CA ARG A 187 12.43 -7.54 -5.44
C ARG A 187 11.03 -7.94 -5.87
N TYR A 188 10.04 -7.09 -5.58
CA TYR A 188 8.60 -7.28 -5.79
C TYR A 188 7.97 -6.15 -6.63
N PRO A 189 8.46 -5.86 -7.84
CA PRO A 189 7.99 -4.73 -8.65
C PRO A 189 6.56 -4.88 -9.19
N GLU A 190 5.92 -6.02 -8.96
CA GLU A 190 4.48 -6.23 -9.19
C GLU A 190 3.59 -5.76 -8.02
N GLU A 191 4.17 -5.54 -6.84
CA GLU A 191 3.44 -5.10 -5.64
C GLU A 191 3.35 -3.58 -5.51
N PHE A 192 4.19 -2.86 -6.25
CA PHE A 192 4.40 -1.41 -6.15
C PHE A 192 4.46 -0.78 -7.54
N ALA A 193 3.85 0.40 -7.66
CA ALA A 193 3.86 1.23 -8.85
C ALA A 193 5.07 2.15 -8.94
N ALA A 194 5.64 2.53 -7.80
CA ALA A 194 6.83 3.38 -7.68
C ALA A 194 7.54 3.14 -6.34
N VAL A 195 8.78 3.63 -6.25
CA VAL A 195 9.59 3.64 -5.01
C VAL A 195 10.11 5.04 -4.77
N ALA A 196 10.08 5.48 -3.51
CA ALA A 196 10.89 6.60 -3.05
C ALA A 196 11.81 6.16 -1.90
N SER A 197 12.96 6.81 -1.75
CA SER A 197 13.92 6.55 -0.67
C SER A 197 14.48 7.86 -0.16
N VAL A 198 14.54 8.03 1.16
CA VAL A 198 15.03 9.24 1.83
C VAL A 198 16.27 8.94 2.66
N GLY A 199 17.33 9.73 2.48
CA GLY A 199 18.60 9.60 3.18
C GLY A 199 19.48 8.51 2.58
N ASN A 200 19.21 7.25 2.93
CA ASN A 200 20.08 6.13 2.57
C ASN A 200 19.36 5.14 1.62
N ALA A 201 19.68 5.21 0.33
CA ALA A 201 19.10 4.32 -0.68
C ALA A 201 20.03 3.14 -1.04
N MET A 202 21.31 3.43 -1.31
CA MET A 202 22.22 2.49 -1.98
C MET A 202 23.18 1.76 -1.03
N SER A 203 23.58 2.41 0.07
CA SER A 203 24.63 1.91 0.94
C SER A 203 24.02 1.23 2.17
N GLY A 204 23.93 -0.10 2.18
CA GLY A 204 23.29 -0.76 3.32
C GLY A 204 23.26 -2.28 3.27
N ARG A 205 22.58 -2.87 4.26
CA ARG A 205 22.55 -4.33 4.50
C ARG A 205 21.98 -5.13 3.31
N PHE A 206 21.09 -4.52 2.52
CA PHE A 206 20.46 -5.15 1.34
C PHE A 206 21.15 -4.83 0.02
N GLN A 207 22.22 -4.03 0.01
CA GLN A 207 22.94 -3.64 -1.21
C GLN A 207 23.30 -4.86 -2.08
N ARG A 208 23.81 -5.94 -1.47
CA ARG A 208 24.17 -7.19 -2.16
C ARG A 208 22.98 -7.96 -2.74
N LEU A 209 21.76 -7.63 -2.30
CA LEU A 209 20.53 -8.26 -2.76
C LEU A 209 19.83 -7.46 -3.88
N PHE A 210 20.36 -6.29 -4.24
CA PHE A 210 19.84 -5.51 -5.36
C PHE A 210 20.04 -6.27 -6.68
N ALA A 211 18.95 -6.84 -7.17
CA ALA A 211 18.91 -7.59 -8.42
C ALA A 211 18.27 -6.74 -9.53
N PHE A 212 19.08 -6.00 -10.28
CA PHE A 212 18.62 -5.21 -11.42
C PHE A 212 18.26 -6.10 -12.61
N SER A 213 16.98 -6.37 -12.81
CA SER A 213 16.48 -7.28 -13.85
C SER A 213 15.92 -6.54 -15.04
N PHE A 214 16.49 -6.79 -16.23
CA PHE A 214 16.05 -6.21 -17.52
C PHE A 214 14.58 -6.50 -17.85
N ALA A 215 14.03 -7.63 -17.40
CA ALA A 215 12.66 -8.04 -17.72
C ALA A 215 11.57 -7.19 -17.05
N LYS A 216 11.92 -6.35 -16.06
CA LYS A 216 10.97 -5.58 -15.25
C LYS A 216 11.26 -4.07 -15.19
N VAL A 217 12.23 -3.61 -15.99
CA VAL A 217 12.80 -2.26 -15.96
C VAL A 217 11.80 -1.12 -16.18
N ASN A 218 10.85 -1.30 -17.11
CA ASN A 218 9.92 -0.22 -17.47
C ASN A 218 8.79 0.00 -16.46
N ARG A 219 8.78 -0.69 -15.31
CA ARG A 219 7.62 -0.74 -14.41
C ARG A 219 7.76 0.05 -13.12
N LEU A 220 8.96 0.47 -12.73
CA LEU A 220 9.20 1.02 -11.39
C LEU A 220 10.01 2.31 -11.45
N PRO A 221 9.35 3.47 -11.55
CA PRO A 221 9.97 4.77 -11.29
C PRO A 221 10.54 4.79 -9.86
N VAL A 222 11.74 5.35 -9.73
CA VAL A 222 12.48 5.43 -8.48
C VAL A 222 12.86 6.88 -8.20
N LEU A 223 12.52 7.36 -7.01
CA LEU A 223 12.94 8.65 -6.48
C LEU A 223 13.90 8.44 -5.31
N ILE A 224 15.04 9.12 -5.32
CA ILE A 224 16.03 9.08 -4.24
C ILE A 224 16.32 10.50 -3.76
N LEU A 225 15.89 10.80 -2.54
CA LEU A 225 16.27 12.01 -1.82
C LEU A 225 17.50 11.66 -0.98
N LYS A 226 18.67 12.17 -1.34
CA LYS A 226 19.92 11.88 -0.63
C LYS A 226 20.51 13.17 -0.07
N GLY A 227 21.18 13.05 1.07
CA GLY A 227 22.03 14.13 1.60
C GLY A 227 23.41 14.08 1.00
N SER A 228 24.26 15.03 1.37
CA SER A 228 25.71 14.83 1.26
C SER A 228 26.08 13.62 2.13
N GLU A 229 26.55 12.53 1.52
CA GLU A 229 26.91 11.34 2.29
C GLU A 229 28.01 11.65 3.32
N ASP A 230 27.93 11.00 4.48
CA ASP A 230 28.82 11.29 5.62
C ASP A 230 30.30 10.98 5.28
N ASN A 231 30.58 10.17 4.24
CA ASN A 231 31.92 9.97 3.68
C ASN A 231 31.93 9.84 2.14
N ALA A 232 33.10 10.06 1.54
CA ALA A 232 33.29 10.07 0.09
C ALA A 232 33.16 8.68 -0.58
N ASP A 233 33.51 7.61 0.13
CA ASP A 233 33.49 6.24 -0.39
C ASP A 233 32.04 5.75 -0.61
N ASP A 234 31.16 6.03 0.35
CA ASP A 234 29.74 5.69 0.23
C ASP A 234 29.09 6.51 -0.90
N SER A 235 29.44 7.79 -1.04
CA SER A 235 28.97 8.65 -2.14
C SER A 235 29.38 8.12 -3.52
N GLU A 236 30.62 7.64 -3.66
CA GLU A 236 31.11 7.06 -4.90
C GLU A 236 30.39 5.75 -5.24
N LYS A 237 30.23 4.86 -4.26
CA LYS A 237 29.48 3.60 -4.42
C LYS A 237 28.03 3.84 -4.81
N ALA A 238 27.33 4.72 -4.09
CA ALA A 238 25.95 5.07 -4.39
C ALA A 238 25.82 5.66 -5.81
N THR A 239 26.77 6.50 -6.22
CA THR A 239 26.82 7.04 -7.58
C THR A 239 27.03 5.94 -8.64
N ALA A 240 27.91 4.99 -8.38
CA ALA A 240 28.16 3.85 -9.28
C ALA A 240 26.93 2.94 -9.41
N GLU A 241 26.20 2.69 -8.32
CA GLU A 241 24.96 1.90 -8.34
C GLU A 241 23.83 2.62 -9.08
N LEU A 242 23.64 3.91 -8.82
CA LEU A 242 22.67 4.74 -9.56
C LEU A 242 22.95 4.74 -11.07
N LYS A 243 24.23 4.84 -11.46
CA LYS A 243 24.65 4.72 -12.85
C LYS A 243 24.30 3.34 -13.42
N THR A 244 24.51 2.29 -12.64
CA THR A 244 24.16 0.92 -13.03
C THR A 244 22.66 0.79 -13.23
N MET A 245 21.82 1.25 -12.29
CA MET A 245 20.36 1.25 -12.42
C MET A 245 19.89 1.96 -13.69
N ARG A 246 20.41 3.17 -13.95
CA ARG A 246 20.08 3.93 -15.16
C ARG A 246 20.53 3.20 -16.43
N SER A 247 21.72 2.60 -16.45
CA SER A 247 22.18 1.80 -17.60
C SER A 247 21.35 0.54 -17.85
N ARG A 248 20.71 0.01 -16.80
CA ARG A 248 19.77 -1.10 -16.89
C ARG A 248 18.38 -0.63 -17.34
N GLY A 249 18.16 0.68 -17.45
CA GLY A 249 16.97 1.33 -18.00
C GLY A 249 15.95 1.80 -16.95
N TYR A 250 16.27 1.72 -15.65
CA TYR A 250 15.37 2.23 -14.62
C TYR A 250 15.24 3.76 -14.75
N VAL A 251 14.02 4.27 -14.59
CA VAL A 251 13.78 5.71 -14.47
C VAL A 251 14.09 6.11 -13.04
N VAL A 252 15.26 6.73 -12.83
CA VAL A 252 15.76 7.11 -11.51
C VAL A 252 15.96 8.61 -11.39
N GLU A 253 15.11 9.23 -10.59
CA GLU A 253 15.21 10.62 -10.14
C GLU A 253 16.02 10.71 -8.86
N THR A 254 16.88 11.72 -8.78
CA THR A 254 17.72 11.98 -7.60
C THR A 254 17.62 13.44 -7.20
N VAL A 255 17.28 13.68 -5.94
CA VAL A 255 17.24 15.00 -5.32
C VAL A 255 18.35 15.06 -4.28
N GLU A 256 19.18 16.10 -4.35
CA GLU A 256 20.25 16.35 -3.40
C GLU A 256 19.78 17.38 -2.37
N ALA A 257 19.64 16.95 -1.13
CA ALA A 257 19.31 17.82 -0.01
C ALA A 257 20.57 18.55 0.47
N LYS A 258 20.43 19.85 0.75
CA LYS A 258 21.52 20.69 1.28
C LYS A 258 21.71 20.50 2.77
N THR A 259 20.65 20.11 3.47
CA THR A 259 20.64 19.95 4.92
C THR A 259 19.99 18.63 5.33
N ARG A 260 20.31 18.14 6.53
CA ARG A 260 19.63 16.97 7.10
C ARG A 260 18.15 17.25 7.39
N GLU A 261 17.79 18.50 7.65
CA GLU A 261 16.41 18.92 7.91
C GLU A 261 15.51 18.77 6.67
N GLU A 262 16.05 19.04 5.47
CA GLU A 262 15.35 18.80 4.20
C GLU A 262 15.02 17.32 3.97
N LEU A 263 15.79 16.40 4.59
CA LEU A 263 15.54 14.96 4.53
C LEU A 263 14.65 14.45 5.67
N SER A 264 14.21 15.32 6.58
CA SER A 264 13.23 14.91 7.59
C SER A 264 11.95 14.45 6.89
N VAL A 265 11.30 13.42 7.44
CA VAL A 265 10.08 12.85 6.86
C VAL A 265 8.99 13.91 6.64
N ALA A 266 8.85 14.86 7.57
CA ALA A 266 7.88 15.94 7.47
C ALA A 266 8.12 16.87 6.26
N ASN A 267 9.39 17.10 5.90
CA ASN A 267 9.76 17.92 4.74
C ASN A 267 9.80 17.09 3.44
N ALA A 268 10.21 15.83 3.52
CA ALA A 268 10.30 14.95 2.36
C ALA A 268 8.92 14.46 1.88
N SER A 269 7.96 14.23 2.80
CA SER A 269 6.69 13.59 2.46
C SER A 269 5.83 14.36 1.45
N PRO A 270 5.68 15.70 1.51
CA PRO A 270 4.90 16.43 0.51
C PRO A 270 5.47 16.28 -0.89
N HIS A 271 6.80 16.31 -1.03
CA HIS A 271 7.50 16.15 -2.31
C HIS A 271 7.33 14.75 -2.89
N ILE A 272 7.44 13.73 -2.04
CA ILE A 272 7.26 12.34 -2.44
C ILE A 272 5.84 12.10 -2.95
N PHE A 273 4.83 12.68 -2.28
CA PHE A 273 3.43 12.53 -2.67
C PHE A 273 3.15 13.22 -3.99
N GLU A 274 3.62 14.46 -4.15
CA GLU A 274 3.48 15.21 -5.41
C GLU A 274 4.15 14.47 -6.57
N TRP A 275 5.39 14.01 -6.39
CA TRP A 275 6.09 13.22 -7.40
C TRP A 275 5.31 11.96 -7.77
N PHE A 276 4.75 11.26 -6.79
CA PHE A 276 4.02 10.03 -7.04
C PHE A 276 2.68 10.26 -7.74
N GLU A 277 2.00 11.37 -7.48
CA GLU A 277 0.82 11.80 -8.25
C GLU A 277 1.17 12.02 -9.72
N GLN A 278 2.27 12.74 -10.00
CA GLN A 278 2.73 12.97 -11.38
C GLN A 278 3.04 11.65 -12.09
N VAL A 279 3.77 10.76 -11.42
CA VAL A 279 4.06 9.41 -11.94
C VAL A 279 2.79 8.62 -12.22
N SER A 280 1.77 8.71 -11.34
CA SER A 280 0.50 8.01 -11.52
C SER A 280 -0.26 8.53 -12.75
N LEU A 281 -0.38 9.86 -12.90
CA LEU A 281 -1.08 10.50 -14.03
C LEU A 281 -0.43 10.19 -15.39
N GLU A 282 0.91 10.17 -15.45
CA GLU A 282 1.64 9.82 -16.67
C GLU A 282 1.39 8.38 -17.10
N ARG A 283 1.26 7.45 -16.14
CA ARG A 283 0.96 6.05 -16.41
C ARG A 283 -0.47 5.85 -16.92
N GLU A 284 -1.43 6.53 -16.31
CA GLU A 284 -2.84 6.48 -16.71
C GLU A 284 -3.05 7.04 -18.13
N SER A 285 -2.37 8.14 -18.47
CA SER A 285 -2.47 8.78 -19.80
C SER A 285 -1.78 7.98 -20.93
N GLY A 286 -1.09 6.89 -20.62
CA GLY A 286 -0.41 6.06 -21.62
C GLY A 286 0.78 6.76 -22.29
N ALA A 287 1.26 7.88 -21.73
CA ALA A 287 2.44 8.60 -22.17
C ALA A 287 3.71 7.77 -21.90
N ARG A 288 3.92 6.72 -22.69
CA ARG A 288 5.18 5.97 -22.69
C ARG A 288 6.29 6.89 -23.19
N SER A 289 7.11 7.35 -22.25
CA SER A 289 8.56 7.58 -22.42
C SER A 289 8.96 8.14 -23.80
N ARG A 290 8.81 9.45 -23.98
CA ARG A 290 9.69 10.23 -24.87
C ARG A 290 9.95 11.58 -24.23
N SER A 291 11.23 11.89 -24.03
CA SER A 291 11.80 13.10 -23.44
C SER A 291 11.40 13.39 -21.98
N TRP A 292 12.05 12.69 -21.06
CA TRP A 292 12.20 13.16 -19.68
C TRP A 292 13.12 14.40 -19.70
N SER A 293 12.58 15.58 -19.34
CA SER A 293 13.36 16.77 -18.95
C SER A 293 12.80 17.35 -17.63
N PRO A 294 12.99 16.65 -16.48
CA PRO A 294 12.51 17.15 -15.18
C PRO A 294 13.34 18.31 -14.65
N ARG A 295 14.54 18.53 -15.18
CA ARG A 295 15.43 19.59 -14.71
C ARG A 295 14.85 21.01 -14.90
N GLN A 296 13.90 21.23 -15.80
CA GLN A 296 13.37 22.59 -15.98
C GLN A 296 12.26 22.92 -14.98
N LYS A 297 11.23 22.08 -14.85
CA LYS A 297 10.09 22.38 -13.96
C LYS A 297 10.44 22.29 -12.47
N PHE A 298 11.33 21.38 -12.09
CA PHE A 298 11.77 21.24 -10.70
C PHE A 298 12.70 22.38 -10.24
N PHE A 299 13.64 22.83 -11.09
CA PHE A 299 14.50 23.96 -10.74
C PHE A 299 13.75 25.30 -10.78
N GLU A 300 12.78 25.47 -11.69
CA GLU A 300 11.88 26.64 -11.66
C GLU A 300 11.05 26.70 -10.36
N TRP A 301 10.66 25.56 -9.80
CA TRP A 301 9.96 25.48 -8.52
C TRP A 301 10.89 25.68 -7.31
N ALA A 302 12.07 25.04 -7.29
CA ALA A 302 13.05 25.19 -6.21
C ALA A 302 13.59 26.64 -6.11
N ASP A 303 13.78 27.31 -7.26
CA ASP A 303 14.14 28.73 -7.29
C ASP A 303 12.99 29.63 -6.78
N ASN A 304 11.74 29.27 -7.03
CA ASN A 304 10.58 30.02 -6.50
C ASN A 304 10.36 29.81 -5.00
N LEU A 305 10.72 28.65 -4.45
CA LEU A 305 10.64 28.36 -3.02
C LEU A 305 11.70 29.12 -2.20
N LEU A 306 12.88 29.32 -2.79
CA LEU A 306 13.99 30.05 -2.16
C LEU A 306 13.87 31.58 -2.28
N ARG A 307 13.01 32.09 -3.18
CA ARG A 307 12.78 33.53 -3.37
C ARG A 307 11.63 34.11 -2.54
N ASN A 308 10.74 33.27 -2.00
CA ASN A 308 9.57 33.69 -1.21
C ASN A 308 9.76 33.53 0.32
N ARG A 309 11.00 33.59 0.81
CA ARG A 309 11.33 33.80 2.23
C ARG A 309 12.03 35.14 2.43
#